data_AF-A0A5T1JPA3-F1
#
_entry.id   AF-A0A5T1JPA3-F1
#
_cell.length_a   1.000
_cell.length_b   1.000
_cell.length_c   1.000
_cell.angle_alpha   90.00
_cell.angle_beta   90.00
_cell.angle_gamma   90.00
#
_symmetry.space_group_name_H-M   'P 1'
#
loop_
_entity.id
_entity.type
_entity.pdbx_description
1 polymer ?
#
loop_
_entity_poly.entity_id
_entity_poly.type
_entity_poly.pdbx_seq_one_letter_code
_entity_poly.pdbx_strand_id
1 'polypeptide(L)'
;MLYFIIAILIIIIALFIYSGFKTELKLKKIADGALTKQDLKEIEVISKYYEISLIEAAKIHYGKAIITEEMIERLERPYRELYEQYKKLSINEQGKFLHNLLLNNQDEYAEAIRFIQIAEESVNIALKSKNKDIAESRRKLALEIEQKIQKGYPKAYGLIIDIIQLLEDNYDVNLFENQCIKYYEEAQKLKTIKSKQKRIDYINDLIKEAEINPKIDEKFVNFWKNKVKEIQ
;
A
#
# COMPACT_ATOMS: atom_id res chain seq x y z
N MET A 1 55.47 -1.10 -17.82
CA MET A 1 54.21 -0.94 -17.07
C MET A 1 53.20 -0.04 -17.79
N LEU A 2 53.56 1.16 -18.23
CA LEU A 2 52.63 2.10 -18.90
C LEU A 2 51.95 1.51 -20.16
N TYR A 3 52.71 0.88 -21.06
CA TYR A 3 52.17 0.23 -22.27
C TYR A 3 51.18 -0.91 -21.98
N PHE A 4 51.37 -1.63 -20.88
CA PHE A 4 50.50 -2.72 -20.47
C PHE A 4 49.15 -2.19 -19.95
N ILE A 5 49.18 -1.09 -19.20
CA ILE A 5 47.97 -0.39 -18.73
C ILE A 5 47.16 0.17 -19.90
N ILE A 6 47.83 0.77 -20.89
CA ILE A 6 47.18 1.31 -22.09
C ILE A 6 46.53 0.19 -22.91
N ALA A 7 47.20 -0.96 -23.09
CA ALA A 7 46.65 -2.10 -23.81
C ALA A 7 45.39 -2.67 -23.14
N ILE A 8 45.38 -2.80 -21.81
CA ILE A 8 44.20 -3.24 -21.04
C ILE A 8 43.03 -2.26 -21.22
N LEU A 9 43.30 -0.95 -21.16
CA LEU A 9 42.27 0.08 -21.33
C LEU A 9 41.61 0.00 -22.71
N ILE A 10 42.40 -0.19 -23.77
CA ILE A 10 41.90 -0.34 -25.15
C ILE A 10 41.02 -1.58 -25.28
N ILE A 11 41.42 -2.70 -24.69
CA ILE A 11 40.64 -3.95 -24.71
C ILE A 11 39.29 -3.75 -23.99
N ILE A 12 39.29 -3.09 -22.83
CA ILE A 12 38.05 -2.80 -22.08
C ILE A 12 37.11 -1.93 -22.91
N ILE A 13 37.61 -0.88 -23.55
CA ILE A 13 36.81 0.00 -24.42
C ILE A 13 36.24 -0.78 -25.62
N ALA A 14 37.05 -1.60 -26.28
CA ALA A 14 36.61 -2.41 -27.41
C ALA A 14 35.51 -3.41 -27.03
N LEU A 15 35.66 -4.08 -25.88
CA LEU A 15 34.64 -4.99 -25.34
C LEU A 15 33.34 -4.25 -25.00
N PHE A 16 33.43 -3.05 -24.43
CA PHE A 16 32.28 -2.21 -24.10
C PHE A 16 31.50 -1.84 -25.37
N ILE A 17 32.20 -1.32 -26.39
CA ILE A 17 31.63 -0.96 -27.70
C ILE A 17 30.95 -2.18 -28.35
N TYR A 18 31.64 -3.33 -28.37
CA TYR A 18 31.10 -4.57 -28.94
C TYR A 18 29.82 -5.03 -28.25
N SER A 19 29.76 -4.92 -26.91
CA SER A 19 28.55 -5.25 -26.15
C SER A 19 27.37 -4.32 -26.49
N GLY A 20 27.64 -3.03 -26.70
CA GLY A 20 26.64 -2.04 -27.11
C GLY A 20 26.03 -2.38 -28.47
N PHE A 21 26.87 -2.65 -29.48
CA PHE A 21 26.41 -3.07 -30.82
C PHE A 21 25.57 -4.35 -30.78
N LYS A 22 25.98 -5.34 -29.99
CA LYS A 22 25.24 -6.61 -29.86
C LYS A 22 23.86 -6.41 -29.24
N THR A 23 23.74 -5.48 -28.30
CA THR A 23 22.47 -5.15 -27.64
C THR A 23 21.54 -4.42 -28.62
N GLU A 24 22.05 -3.42 -29.34
CA GLU A 24 21.29 -2.67 -30.34
C GLU A 24 20.73 -3.59 -31.44
N LEU A 25 21.54 -4.54 -31.93
CA LEU A 25 21.10 -5.49 -32.96
C LEU A 25 19.96 -6.40 -32.45
N LYS A 26 20.01 -6.83 -31.20
CA LYS A 26 18.93 -7.63 -30.59
C LYS A 26 17.65 -6.80 -30.41
N LEU A 27 17.76 -5.53 -30.02
CA LEU A 27 16.62 -4.63 -29.88
C LEU A 27 15.92 -4.41 -31.23
N LYS A 28 16.68 -4.16 -32.30
CA LYS A 28 16.13 -4.03 -33.67
C LYS A 28 15.40 -5.28 -34.13
N LYS A 29 15.88 -6.48 -33.76
CA LYS A 29 15.17 -7.74 -34.04
C LYS A 29 13.86 -7.86 -33.27
N ILE A 30 13.79 -7.35 -32.04
CA ILE A 30 12.56 -7.38 -31.24
C ILE A 30 11.54 -6.38 -31.79
N ALA A 31 11.99 -5.24 -32.31
CA ALA A 31 11.15 -4.20 -32.91
C ALA A 31 10.60 -4.55 -34.32
N ASP A 32 10.87 -5.75 -34.85
CA ASP A 32 10.51 -6.17 -36.22
C ASP A 32 10.88 -5.14 -37.31
N GLY A 33 11.98 -4.40 -37.10
CA GLY A 33 12.41 -3.34 -38.00
C GLY A 33 13.00 -2.13 -37.28
N ALA A 34 12.27 -1.02 -37.29
CA ALA A 34 12.80 0.29 -36.88
C ALA A 34 12.63 0.55 -35.38
N LEU A 35 13.77 0.57 -34.67
CA LEU A 35 13.86 1.03 -33.28
C LEU A 35 13.98 2.56 -33.26
N THR A 36 12.96 3.26 -32.76
CA THR A 36 12.99 4.73 -32.67
C THR A 36 13.72 5.19 -31.41
N LYS A 37 14.10 6.47 -31.36
CA LYS A 37 14.64 7.09 -30.14
C LYS A 37 13.60 7.13 -29.00
N GLN A 38 12.32 7.18 -29.34
CA GLN A 38 11.24 7.18 -28.35
C GLN A 38 11.10 5.79 -27.74
N ASP A 39 11.13 4.73 -28.56
CA ASP A 39 11.11 3.35 -28.07
C ASP A 39 12.27 3.08 -27.11
N LEU A 40 13.49 3.51 -27.44
CA LEU A 40 14.65 3.35 -26.56
C LEU A 40 14.44 4.00 -25.19
N LYS A 41 13.86 5.20 -25.13
CA LYS A 41 13.55 5.86 -23.86
C LYS A 41 12.53 5.09 -23.05
N GLU A 42 11.48 4.59 -23.69
CA GLU A 42 10.42 3.83 -23.02
C GLU A 42 10.94 2.48 -22.51
N ILE A 43 11.76 1.79 -23.30
CA ILE A 43 12.45 0.56 -22.92
C ILE A 43 13.39 0.80 -21.74
N GLU A 44 14.15 1.90 -21.73
CA GLU A 44 15.02 2.27 -20.61
C GLU A 44 14.21 2.54 -19.33
N VAL A 45 13.05 3.21 -19.45
CA VAL A 45 12.14 3.44 -18.32
C VAL A 45 11.61 2.11 -17.75
N ILE A 46 11.12 1.21 -18.61
CA ILE A 46 10.62 -0.12 -18.19
C ILE A 46 11.76 -0.93 -17.54
N SER A 47 12.93 -0.95 -18.17
CA SER A 47 14.11 -1.68 -17.68
C SER A 47 14.54 -1.19 -16.31
N LYS A 48 14.60 0.12 -16.11
CA LYS A 48 14.98 0.73 -14.83
C LYS A 48 13.93 0.51 -13.74
N TYR A 49 12.65 0.59 -14.10
CA TYR A 49 11.56 0.43 -13.13
C TYR A 49 11.47 -1.01 -12.61
N TYR A 50 11.46 -1.99 -13.52
CA TYR A 50 11.35 -3.42 -13.18
C TYR A 50 12.68 -4.10 -12.87
N GLU A 51 13.79 -3.38 -12.93
CA GLU A 51 15.14 -3.90 -12.68
C GLU A 51 15.47 -5.13 -13.56
N ILE A 52 15.07 -5.05 -14.82
CA ILE A 52 15.26 -6.10 -15.84
C ILE A 52 16.20 -5.65 -16.95
N SER A 53 16.66 -6.58 -17.77
CA SER A 53 17.50 -6.24 -18.92
C SER A 53 16.73 -5.42 -19.96
N LEU A 54 17.44 -4.56 -20.73
CA LEU A 54 16.85 -3.83 -21.87
C LEU A 54 16.16 -4.76 -22.88
N ILE A 55 16.63 -6.00 -23.00
CA ILE A 55 16.04 -7.00 -23.89
C ILE A 55 14.67 -7.47 -23.39
N GLU A 56 14.53 -7.72 -22.09
CA GLU A 56 13.24 -8.09 -21.49
C GLU A 56 12.27 -6.92 -21.50
N ALA A 57 12.74 -5.72 -21.17
CA ALA A 57 11.96 -4.50 -21.27
C ALA A 57 11.46 -4.24 -22.70
N ALA A 58 12.30 -4.48 -23.71
CA ALA A 58 11.90 -4.37 -25.11
C ALA A 58 10.84 -5.41 -25.50
N LYS A 59 10.93 -6.64 -25.00
CA LYS A 59 9.88 -7.64 -25.24
C LYS A 59 8.55 -7.18 -24.63
N ILE A 60 8.56 -6.57 -23.45
CA ILE A 60 7.35 -6.03 -22.81
C ILE A 60 6.79 -4.85 -23.63
N HIS A 61 7.65 -3.88 -23.99
CA HIS A 61 7.27 -2.71 -24.81
C HIS A 61 6.54 -3.09 -26.09
N TYR A 62 7.07 -4.08 -26.83
CA TYR A 62 6.49 -4.55 -28.08
C TYR A 62 5.45 -5.67 -27.90
N GLY A 63 4.96 -5.93 -26.67
CA GLY A 63 3.90 -6.92 -26.40
C GLY A 63 4.31 -8.39 -26.64
N LYS A 64 5.62 -8.67 -26.71
CA LYS A 64 6.20 -10.02 -26.86
C LYS A 64 6.46 -10.72 -25.52
N ALA A 65 6.26 -10.03 -24.41
CA ALA A 65 6.27 -10.55 -23.04
C ALA A 65 5.30 -9.73 -22.17
N ILE A 66 4.88 -10.30 -21.05
CA ILE A 66 4.04 -9.62 -20.04
C ILE A 66 4.85 -9.39 -18.76
N ILE A 67 4.45 -8.39 -17.98
CA ILE A 67 4.93 -8.24 -16.60
C ILE A 67 4.38 -9.43 -15.80
N THR A 68 5.26 -10.11 -15.07
CA THR A 68 4.91 -11.29 -14.28
C THR A 68 4.74 -10.93 -12.81
N GLU A 69 4.02 -11.76 -12.07
CA GLU A 69 3.91 -11.63 -10.60
C GLU A 69 5.29 -11.70 -9.94
N GLU A 70 6.20 -12.56 -10.41
CA GLU A 70 7.57 -12.67 -9.88
C GLU A 70 8.33 -11.34 -10.01
N MET A 71 8.14 -10.61 -11.12
CA MET A 71 8.76 -9.30 -11.31
C MET A 71 8.20 -8.26 -10.34
N ILE A 72 6.90 -8.29 -10.06
CA ILE A 72 6.27 -7.41 -9.08
C ILE A 72 6.77 -7.76 -7.67
N GLU A 73 6.76 -9.04 -7.31
CA GLU A 73 7.19 -9.52 -6.01
C GLU A 73 8.66 -9.15 -5.73
N ARG A 74 9.53 -9.21 -6.75
CA ARG A 74 10.93 -8.80 -6.63
C ARG A 74 11.10 -7.34 -6.24
N LEU A 75 10.22 -6.45 -6.74
CA LEU A 75 10.24 -5.03 -6.41
C LEU A 75 9.68 -4.76 -5.01
N GLU A 76 8.64 -5.49 -4.61
CA GLU A 76 7.93 -5.27 -3.35
C GLU A 76 8.61 -5.93 -2.15
N ARG A 77 9.29 -7.07 -2.37
CA ARG A 77 9.91 -7.88 -1.32
C ARG A 77 10.86 -7.07 -0.41
N PRO A 78 11.77 -6.22 -0.91
CA PRO A 78 12.64 -5.42 -0.05
C PRO A 78 11.85 -4.50 0.90
N TYR A 79 10.80 -3.83 0.42
CA TYR A 79 9.96 -3.01 1.27
C TYR A 79 9.23 -3.87 2.33
N ARG A 80 8.74 -5.05 1.94
CA ARG A 80 8.00 -5.95 2.84
C ARG A 80 8.90 -6.46 3.95
N GLU A 81 10.11 -6.90 3.60
CA GLU A 81 11.10 -7.38 4.57
C GLU A 81 11.53 -6.28 5.55
N LEU A 82 11.78 -5.06 5.05
CA LEU A 82 12.13 -3.92 5.89
C LEU A 82 10.97 -3.52 6.80
N TYR A 83 9.73 -3.53 6.30
CA TYR A 83 8.56 -3.20 7.09
C TYR A 83 8.30 -4.22 8.20
N GLU A 84 8.45 -5.52 7.91
CA GLU A 84 8.32 -6.59 8.90
C GLU A 84 9.41 -6.54 9.97
N GLN A 85 10.63 -6.14 9.62
CA GLN A 85 11.67 -5.86 10.62
C GLN A 85 11.28 -4.66 11.48
N TYR A 86 10.88 -3.56 10.84
CA TYR A 86 10.47 -2.33 11.50
C TYR A 86 9.33 -2.54 12.53
N LYS A 87 8.32 -3.34 12.19
CA LYS A 87 7.18 -3.64 13.08
C LYS A 87 7.55 -4.39 14.36
N LYS A 88 8.64 -5.16 14.35
CA LYS A 88 9.10 -5.95 15.51
C LYS A 88 9.89 -5.13 16.52
N LEU A 89 10.25 -3.90 16.16
CA LEU A 89 11.06 -3.01 16.99
C LEU A 89 10.21 -2.25 18.01
N SER A 90 10.82 -1.89 19.14
CA SER A 90 10.23 -0.90 20.05
C SER A 90 10.18 0.48 19.41
N ILE A 91 9.34 1.38 19.93
CA ILE A 91 9.20 2.77 19.42
C ILE A 91 10.56 3.50 19.31
N ASN A 92 11.44 3.32 20.30
CA ASN A 92 12.76 3.94 20.29
C ASN A 92 13.69 3.35 19.22
N GLU A 93 13.55 2.06 18.93
CA GLU A 93 14.33 1.35 17.92
C GLU A 93 13.81 1.62 16.51
N GLN A 94 12.51 1.80 16.35
CA GLN A 94 11.88 2.24 15.09
C GLN A 94 12.45 3.58 14.61
N GLY A 95 12.62 4.55 15.51
CA GLY A 95 13.26 5.83 15.19
C GLY A 95 14.71 5.67 14.71
N LYS A 96 15.49 4.81 15.38
CA LYS A 96 16.88 4.50 14.97
C LYS A 96 16.94 3.75 13.64
N PHE A 97 16.02 2.83 13.40
CA PHE A 97 15.93 2.07 12.16
C PHE A 97 15.73 2.98 10.96
N LEU A 98 14.74 3.88 11.04
CA LEU A 98 14.49 4.86 9.97
C LEU A 98 15.67 5.82 9.78
N HIS A 99 16.31 6.24 10.87
CA HIS A 99 17.51 7.08 10.77
C HIS A 99 18.67 6.36 10.06
N ASN A 100 18.87 5.07 10.34
CA ASN A 100 19.90 4.27 9.68
C ASN A 100 19.65 4.11 8.17
N LEU A 101 18.39 3.98 7.74
CA LEU A 101 18.08 3.96 6.31
C LEU A 101 18.50 5.28 5.63
N LEU A 102 18.17 6.42 6.26
CA LEU A 102 18.56 7.74 5.75
C LEU A 102 20.09 7.90 5.66
N LEU A 103 20.84 7.46 6.68
CA LEU A 103 22.30 7.52 6.67
C LEU A 103 22.94 6.67 5.55
N ASN A 104 22.23 5.66 5.04
CA ASN A 104 22.69 4.77 3.98
C ASN A 104 22.15 5.15 2.58
N ASN A 105 21.64 6.37 2.40
CA ASN A 105 21.03 6.85 1.15
C ASN A 105 19.82 5.99 0.70
N GLN A 106 19.07 5.47 1.67
CA GLN A 106 17.84 4.69 1.46
C GLN A 106 16.60 5.52 1.83
N ASP A 107 16.60 6.80 1.44
CA ASP A 107 15.53 7.75 1.76
C ASP A 107 14.16 7.28 1.25
N GLU A 108 14.12 6.68 0.05
CA GLU A 108 12.90 6.12 -0.54
C GLU A 108 12.26 5.05 0.36
N TYR A 109 13.06 4.15 0.92
CA TYR A 109 12.58 3.12 1.85
C TYR A 109 12.12 3.74 3.16
N ALA A 110 12.88 4.68 3.71
CA ALA A 110 12.56 5.32 4.98
C ALA A 110 11.23 6.08 4.91
N GLU A 111 10.99 6.81 3.81
CA GLU A 111 9.74 7.56 3.60
C GLU A 111 8.56 6.64 3.32
N ALA A 112 8.72 5.62 2.47
CA ALA A 112 7.67 4.64 2.20
C ALA A 112 7.23 3.92 3.47
N ILE A 113 8.17 3.46 4.30
CA ILE A 113 7.88 2.79 5.58
C ILE A 113 7.11 3.71 6.54
N ARG A 114 7.50 4.99 6.64
CA ARG A 114 6.76 5.96 7.46
C ARG A 114 5.33 6.13 6.99
N PHE A 115 5.12 6.24 5.68
CA PHE A 115 3.77 6.33 5.12
C PHE A 115 2.95 5.08 5.43
N ILE A 116 3.50 3.88 5.20
CA ILE A 116 2.83 2.61 5.50
C ILE A 116 2.44 2.52 6.98
N GLN A 117 3.34 2.90 7.89
CA GLN A 117 3.04 2.96 9.33
C GLN A 117 1.85 3.88 9.64
N ILE A 118 1.86 5.11 9.12
CA ILE A 118 0.77 6.06 9.37
C ILE A 118 -0.55 5.54 8.80
N ALA A 119 -0.52 4.87 7.63
CA ALA A 119 -1.69 4.22 7.07
C ALA A 119 -2.20 3.10 7.98
N GLU A 120 -1.34 2.18 8.42
CA GLU A 120 -1.71 1.07 9.32
C GLU A 120 -2.30 1.59 10.64
N GLU A 121 -1.67 2.58 11.26
CA GLU A 121 -2.19 3.24 12.47
C GLU A 121 -3.55 3.90 12.22
N SER A 122 -3.70 4.57 11.08
CA SER A 122 -4.96 5.22 10.72
C SER A 122 -6.07 4.21 10.48
N VAL A 123 -5.80 3.10 9.79
CA VAL A 123 -6.75 1.99 9.62
C VAL A 123 -7.15 1.40 10.96
N ASN A 124 -6.18 1.12 11.84
CA ASN A 124 -6.44 0.58 13.17
C ASN A 124 -7.35 1.51 14.00
N ILE A 125 -7.13 2.83 13.95
CA ILE A 125 -8.02 3.80 14.64
C ILE A 125 -9.39 3.84 13.97
N ALA A 126 -9.45 3.87 12.64
CA ALA A 126 -10.71 3.92 11.90
C ALA A 126 -11.62 2.74 12.24
N LEU A 127 -11.05 1.53 12.29
CA LEU A 127 -11.76 0.28 12.55
C LEU A 127 -12.15 0.09 14.03
N LYS A 128 -11.56 0.81 14.98
CA LYS A 128 -11.85 0.69 16.43
C LYS A 128 -12.62 1.87 17.02
N SER A 129 -12.73 2.97 16.28
CA SER A 129 -13.32 4.19 16.81
C SER A 129 -14.83 4.05 17.00
N LYS A 130 -15.29 4.40 18.20
CA LYS A 130 -16.71 4.61 18.53
C LYS A 130 -17.25 5.97 18.06
N ASN A 131 -16.37 6.85 17.59
CA ASN A 131 -16.71 8.18 17.08
C ASN A 131 -16.60 8.20 15.55
N LYS A 132 -17.71 8.47 14.88
CA LYS A 132 -17.81 8.54 13.41
C LYS A 132 -16.84 9.54 12.80
N ASP A 133 -16.75 10.75 13.34
CA ASP A 133 -15.89 11.80 12.78
C ASP A 133 -14.40 11.40 12.84
N ILE A 134 -14.00 10.73 13.92
CA ILE A 134 -12.63 10.20 14.06
C ILE A 134 -12.41 9.05 13.09
N ALA A 135 -13.37 8.13 12.97
CA ALA A 135 -13.27 6.99 12.06
C ALA A 135 -13.12 7.44 10.60
N GLU A 136 -13.96 8.40 10.20
CA GLU A 136 -14.01 8.94 8.84
C GLU A 136 -12.77 9.77 8.51
N SER A 137 -12.31 10.61 9.44
CA SER A 137 -11.06 11.36 9.30
C SER A 137 -9.86 10.43 9.10
N ARG A 138 -9.80 9.32 9.85
CA ARG A 138 -8.69 8.36 9.76
C ARG A 138 -8.77 7.49 8.52
N ARG A 139 -9.97 7.08 8.11
CA ARG A 139 -10.20 6.44 6.81
C ARG A 139 -9.69 7.33 5.67
N LYS A 140 -10.05 8.61 5.68
CA LYS A 140 -9.59 9.57 4.65
C LYS A 140 -8.08 9.68 4.62
N LEU A 141 -7.43 9.78 5.78
CA LEU A 141 -5.96 9.85 5.86
C LEU A 141 -5.29 8.59 5.28
N ALA A 142 -5.81 7.39 5.56
CA ALA A 142 -5.28 6.15 5.00
C ALA A 142 -5.33 6.15 3.46
N LEU A 143 -6.47 6.55 2.88
CA LEU A 143 -6.65 6.66 1.43
C LEU A 143 -5.76 7.75 0.80
N GLU A 144 -5.55 8.88 1.49
CA GLU A 144 -4.60 9.91 1.05
C GLU A 144 -3.16 9.39 1.02
N ILE A 145 -2.78 8.53 1.96
CA ILE A 145 -1.45 7.92 2.00
C ILE A 145 -1.28 6.88 0.89
N GLU A 146 -2.31 6.10 0.60
CA GLU A 146 -2.31 5.18 -0.55
C GLU A 146 -1.95 5.93 -1.84
N GLN A 147 -2.60 7.07 -2.10
CA GLN A 147 -2.32 7.88 -3.28
C GLN A 147 -0.88 8.44 -3.29
N LYS A 148 -0.31 8.75 -2.12
CA LYS A 148 1.09 9.19 -2.00
C LYS A 148 2.05 8.06 -2.31
N ILE A 149 1.80 6.84 -1.81
CA ILE A 149 2.59 5.65 -2.13
C ILE A 149 2.48 5.31 -3.61
N GLN A 150 1.27 5.29 -4.17
CA GLN A 150 1.05 4.97 -5.57
C GLN A 150 1.83 5.89 -6.52
N LYS A 151 1.93 7.18 -6.19
CA LYS A 151 2.63 8.18 -7.02
C LYS A 151 4.13 8.28 -6.72
N GLY A 152 4.51 8.25 -5.45
CA GLY A 152 5.88 8.53 -5.00
C GLY A 152 6.74 7.28 -4.81
N TYR A 153 6.14 6.15 -4.44
CA TYR A 153 6.81 4.93 -4.02
C TYR A 153 6.12 3.69 -4.58
N PRO A 154 5.93 3.59 -5.91
CA PRO A 154 5.10 2.54 -6.52
C PRO A 154 5.61 1.12 -6.26
N LYS A 155 6.91 0.93 -5.99
CA LYS A 155 7.48 -0.37 -5.57
C LYS A 155 7.04 -0.82 -4.17
N ALA A 156 6.47 0.08 -3.38
CA ALA A 156 5.90 -0.22 -2.06
C ALA A 156 4.37 -0.42 -2.11
N TYR A 157 3.74 -0.35 -3.30
CA TYR A 157 2.29 -0.31 -3.41
C TYR A 157 1.62 -1.60 -2.90
N GLY A 158 2.20 -2.77 -3.18
CA GLY A 158 1.69 -4.04 -2.66
C GLY A 158 1.65 -4.15 -1.13
N LEU A 159 2.39 -3.33 -0.39
CA LEU A 159 2.27 -3.29 1.08
C LEU A 159 1.07 -2.48 1.55
N ILE A 160 0.82 -1.34 0.92
CA ILE A 160 -0.27 -0.46 1.34
C ILE A 160 -1.62 -1.00 0.86
N ILE A 161 -1.69 -1.68 -0.29
CA ILE A 161 -2.95 -2.21 -0.79
C ILE A 161 -3.55 -3.25 0.17
N ASP A 162 -2.73 -4.10 0.78
CA ASP A 162 -3.16 -5.06 1.82
C ASP A 162 -3.82 -4.33 3.02
N ILE A 163 -3.24 -3.20 3.43
CA ILE A 163 -3.73 -2.38 4.55
C ILE A 163 -5.04 -1.66 4.19
N ILE A 164 -5.14 -1.14 2.97
CA ILE A 164 -6.35 -0.46 2.48
C ILE A 164 -7.48 -1.45 2.26
N GLN A 165 -7.21 -2.64 1.73
CA GLN A 165 -8.22 -3.68 1.57
C GLN A 165 -8.84 -4.07 2.92
N LEU A 166 -8.00 -4.24 3.96
CA LEU A 166 -8.48 -4.47 5.32
C LEU A 166 -9.43 -3.37 5.80
N LEU A 167 -9.14 -2.10 5.49
CA LEU A 167 -10.03 -0.98 5.81
C LEU A 167 -11.34 -1.10 5.04
N GLU A 168 -11.29 -1.27 3.72
CA GLU A 168 -12.49 -1.27 2.86
C GLU A 168 -13.45 -2.41 3.18
N ASP A 169 -12.91 -3.59 3.51
CA ASP A 169 -13.69 -4.79 3.82
C ASP A 169 -14.42 -4.68 5.17
N ASN A 170 -13.83 -3.95 6.14
CA ASN A 170 -14.29 -3.97 7.53
C ASN A 170 -14.89 -2.64 8.01
N TYR A 171 -14.68 -1.53 7.29
CA TYR A 171 -15.03 -0.20 7.79
C TYR A 171 -16.52 -0.06 8.13
N ASP A 172 -17.41 -0.43 7.22
CA ASP A 172 -18.85 -0.17 7.36
C ASP A 172 -19.45 -1.00 8.51
N VAL A 173 -19.07 -2.27 8.63
CA VAL A 173 -19.49 -3.15 9.74
C VAL A 173 -18.92 -2.65 11.06
N ASN A 174 -17.62 -2.38 11.14
CA ASN A 174 -16.98 -1.95 12.39
C ASN A 174 -17.51 -0.59 12.87
N LEU A 175 -17.73 0.36 11.97
CA LEU A 175 -18.29 1.66 12.33
C LEU A 175 -19.69 1.49 12.95
N PHE A 176 -20.54 0.71 12.28
CA PHE A 176 -21.88 0.39 12.79
C PHE A 176 -21.83 -0.25 14.17
N GLU A 177 -21.06 -1.34 14.34
CA GLU A 177 -20.98 -2.05 15.62
C GLU A 177 -20.40 -1.16 16.72
N ASN A 178 -19.32 -0.42 16.46
CA ASN A 178 -18.69 0.44 17.45
C ASN A 178 -19.63 1.56 17.92
N GLN A 179 -20.41 2.15 17.01
CA GLN A 179 -21.41 3.15 17.39
C GLN A 179 -22.57 2.56 18.19
N CYS A 180 -23.05 1.36 17.84
CA CYS A 180 -24.05 0.66 18.63
C CYS A 180 -23.53 0.32 20.03
N ILE A 181 -22.30 -0.20 20.15
CA ILE A 181 -21.64 -0.48 21.44
C ILE A 181 -21.58 0.79 22.29
N LYS A 182 -21.15 1.92 21.72
CA LYS A 182 -21.09 3.20 22.42
C LYS A 182 -22.43 3.57 23.05
N TYR A 183 -23.49 3.61 22.26
CA TYR A 183 -24.80 4.03 22.75
C TYR A 183 -25.42 3.01 23.70
N TYR A 184 -25.16 1.72 23.51
CA TYR A 184 -25.60 0.66 24.40
C TYR A 184 -24.94 0.77 25.78
N GLU A 185 -23.61 0.92 25.84
CA GLU A 185 -22.86 1.15 27.08
C GLU A 185 -23.30 2.45 27.78
N GLU A 186 -23.58 3.51 27.03
CA GLU A 186 -24.13 4.76 27.57
C GLU A 186 -25.53 4.55 28.16
N ALA A 187 -26.40 3.79 27.49
CA ALA A 187 -27.74 3.48 27.97
C ALA A 187 -27.72 2.72 29.30
N GLN A 188 -26.84 1.72 29.43
CA GLN A 188 -26.72 0.92 30.66
C GLN A 188 -26.32 1.75 31.88
N LYS A 189 -25.52 2.81 31.69
CA LYS A 189 -25.03 3.68 32.77
C LYS A 189 -26.06 4.73 33.23
N LEU A 190 -27.10 4.98 32.44
CA LEU A 190 -28.09 6.03 32.72
C LEU A 190 -29.16 5.54 33.70
N LYS A 191 -29.61 6.42 34.61
CA LYS A 191 -30.63 6.09 35.63
C LYS A 191 -32.06 6.34 35.15
N THR A 192 -32.27 7.33 34.30
CA THR A 192 -33.62 7.77 33.89
C THR A 192 -34.07 7.07 32.61
N ILE A 193 -35.33 6.66 32.58
CA ILE A 193 -35.96 6.00 31.42
C ILE A 193 -35.84 6.89 30.17
N LYS A 194 -36.12 8.19 30.30
CA LYS A 194 -36.05 9.15 29.18
C LYS A 194 -34.65 9.23 28.56
N SER A 195 -33.59 9.24 29.37
CA SER A 195 -32.23 9.33 28.84
C SER A 195 -31.76 8.01 28.22
N LYS A 196 -32.19 6.87 28.78
CA LYS A 196 -31.97 5.54 28.16
C LYS A 196 -32.64 5.46 26.80
N GLN A 197 -33.90 5.88 26.71
CA GLN A 197 -34.66 5.85 25.46
C GLN A 197 -33.96 6.65 24.36
N LYS A 198 -33.43 7.84 24.68
CA LYS A 198 -32.65 8.63 23.71
C LYS A 198 -31.44 7.88 23.13
N ARG A 199 -30.80 7.00 23.90
CA ARG A 199 -29.67 6.17 23.42
C ARG A 199 -30.15 4.99 22.59
N ILE A 200 -31.25 4.37 22.99
CA ILE A 200 -31.92 3.33 22.21
C ILE A 200 -32.37 3.88 20.85
N ASP A 201 -32.90 5.10 20.81
CA ASP A 201 -33.32 5.76 19.56
C ASP A 201 -32.13 5.93 18.61
N TYR A 202 -30.96 6.34 19.11
CA TYR A 202 -29.73 6.40 18.29
C TYR A 202 -29.31 5.03 17.74
N ILE A 203 -29.43 3.96 18.54
CA ILE A 203 -29.14 2.60 18.04
C ILE A 203 -30.16 2.18 16.97
N ASN A 204 -31.44 2.49 17.17
CA ASN A 204 -32.48 2.18 16.19
C ASN A 204 -32.29 2.94 14.86
N ASP A 205 -31.82 4.19 14.91
CA ASP A 205 -31.49 4.93 13.69
C ASP A 205 -30.28 4.31 12.96
N LEU A 206 -29.24 3.90 13.70
CA LEU A 206 -28.12 3.15 13.12
C LEU A 206 -28.55 1.81 12.52
N ILE A 207 -29.48 1.09 13.15
CA ILE A 207 -30.05 -0.17 12.63
C ILE A 207 -30.74 0.09 11.28
N LYS A 208 -31.55 1.15 11.17
CA LYS A 208 -32.22 1.50 9.89
C LYS A 208 -31.21 1.85 8.81
N GLU A 209 -30.15 2.60 9.15
CA GLU A 209 -29.06 2.90 8.21
C GLU A 209 -28.34 1.62 7.77
N ALA A 210 -28.15 0.66 8.68
CA ALA A 210 -27.50 -0.62 8.37
C ALA A 210 -28.36 -1.56 7.53
N GLU A 211 -29.69 -1.57 7.71
CA GLU A 211 -30.63 -2.38 6.93
C GLU A 211 -30.59 -2.09 5.42
N ILE A 212 -30.27 -0.85 5.05
CA ILE A 212 -30.15 -0.42 3.65
C ILE A 212 -28.71 -0.48 3.13
N ASN A 213 -27.73 -0.81 3.97
CA ASN A 213 -26.32 -0.87 3.59
C ASN A 213 -25.95 -2.30 3.13
N PRO A 214 -25.67 -2.53 1.83
CA PRO A 214 -25.39 -3.86 1.30
C PRO A 214 -24.11 -4.50 1.85
N LYS A 215 -23.23 -3.71 2.50
CA LYS A 215 -22.00 -4.20 3.11
C LYS A 215 -22.18 -4.72 4.53
N ILE A 216 -23.35 -4.50 5.14
CA ILE A 216 -23.63 -4.97 6.49
C ILE A 216 -24.55 -6.18 6.39
N ASP A 217 -24.01 -7.33 6.78
CA ASP A 217 -24.77 -8.59 6.84
C ASP A 217 -25.92 -8.48 7.86
N GLU A 218 -27.08 -9.00 7.47
CA GLU A 218 -28.31 -8.99 8.26
C GLU A 218 -28.11 -9.58 9.67
N LYS A 219 -27.15 -10.50 9.85
CA LYS A 219 -26.82 -11.06 11.18
C LYS A 219 -26.41 -9.99 12.19
N PHE A 220 -25.68 -8.96 11.78
CA PHE A 220 -25.23 -7.87 12.66
C PHE A 220 -26.41 -6.97 13.03
N VAL A 221 -27.28 -6.68 12.06
CA VAL A 221 -28.52 -5.94 12.26
C VAL A 221 -29.41 -6.67 13.26
N ASN A 222 -29.65 -7.96 13.04
CA ASN A 222 -30.49 -8.79 13.89
C ASN A 222 -29.91 -8.97 15.29
N PHE A 223 -28.59 -9.07 15.43
CA PHE A 223 -27.92 -9.04 16.73
C PHE A 223 -28.27 -7.77 17.52
N TRP A 224 -28.11 -6.59 16.91
CA TRP A 224 -28.39 -5.32 17.59
C TRP A 224 -29.87 -5.10 17.88
N LYS A 225 -30.77 -5.51 16.98
CA LYS A 225 -32.22 -5.52 17.25
C LYS A 225 -32.57 -6.32 18.49
N ASN A 226 -31.91 -7.46 18.71
CA ASN A 226 -32.12 -8.28 19.90
C ASN A 226 -31.48 -7.65 21.14
N LYS A 227 -30.28 -7.08 21.02
CA LYS A 227 -29.62 -6.37 22.13
C LYS A 227 -30.39 -5.18 22.66
N VAL A 228 -31.01 -4.39 21.79
CA VAL A 228 -31.83 -3.24 22.21
C VAL A 228 -33.00 -3.67 23.09
N LYS A 229 -33.62 -4.82 22.84
CA LYS A 229 -34.73 -5.35 23.66
C LYS A 229 -34.31 -5.71 25.08
N GLU A 230 -33.03 -5.98 25.34
CA GLU A 230 -32.53 -6.32 26.68
C GLU A 230 -32.48 -5.10 27.63
N ILE A 231 -32.49 -3.88 27.09
CA ILE A 231 -32.31 -2.64 27.85
C ILE A 231 -33.52 -1.67 27.77
N GLN A 232 -34.55 -2.04 27.01
CA GLN A 232 -35.88 -1.43 27.03
C GLN A 232 -36.61 -1.82 28.31
#